data_AF-A0AAV2S4K6-F1
#
_entry.id   AF-A0AAV2S4K6-F1
#
_cell.length_a   1.000
_cell.length_b   1.000
_cell.length_c   1.000
_cell.angle_alpha   90.00
_cell.angle_beta   90.00
_cell.angle_gamma   90.00
#
_symmetry.space_group_name_H-M   'P 1'
#
loop_
_entity.id
_entity.type
_entity.pdbx_description
1 polymer ?
#
loop_
_entity_poly.entity_id
_entity_poly.type
_entity_poly.pdbx_seq_one_letter_code
_entity_poly.pdbx_strand_id
1 'polypeptide(L)'
;KILFQARANTLELNKRKRYKQEDPKCELCGYKEENLIHFLIECKELEESRNKELIKKCKDENKELMAGKILFEKDEIEEIKCMLGKMWRYRKRKLEEINRNT
;
A
#
# COMPACT_ATOMS: atom_id res chain seq x y z
N LYS A 1 -1.71 11.14 9.73
CA LYS A 1 -2.04 9.79 10.24
C LYS A 1 -1.52 8.66 9.35
N ILE A 2 -1.79 8.67 8.03
CA ILE A 2 -1.49 7.52 7.15
C ILE A 2 -0.01 7.10 7.11
N LEU A 3 0.93 8.05 7.00
CA LEU A 3 2.37 7.74 7.00
C LEU A 3 2.82 7.07 8.31
N PHE A 4 2.32 7.55 9.46
CA PHE A 4 2.61 6.92 10.74
C PHE A 4 2.07 5.48 10.79
N GLN A 5 0.85 5.26 10.28
CA GLN A 5 0.29 3.92 10.23
C GLN A 5 1.08 2.99 9.30
N ALA A 6 1.55 3.49 8.16
CA ALA A 6 2.39 2.73 7.24
C ALA A 6 3.73 2.36 7.91
N ARG A 7 4.42 3.33 8.54
CA ARG A 7 5.68 3.12 9.27
C ARG A 7 5.53 2.13 10.43
N ALA A 8 4.45 2.23 11.19
CA ALA A 8 4.16 1.33 12.31
C ALA A 8 3.57 -0.02 11.85
N ASN A 9 3.40 -0.24 10.54
CA ASN A 9 2.73 -1.42 9.98
C ASN A 9 1.32 -1.65 10.55
N THR A 10 0.60 -0.56 10.85
CA THR A 10 -0.75 -0.54 11.43
C THR A 10 -1.86 -0.25 10.41
N LEU A 11 -1.55 -0.20 9.12
CA LEU A 11 -2.57 -0.15 8.08
C LEU A 11 -3.47 -1.41 8.11
N GLU A 12 -4.76 -1.21 7.89
CA GLU A 12 -5.78 -2.25 7.81
C GLU A 12 -5.74 -2.92 6.43
N LEU A 13 -4.64 -3.63 6.17
CA LEU A 13 -4.44 -4.45 4.97
C LEU A 13 -4.86 -5.91 5.24
N ASN A 14 -5.21 -6.64 4.18
CA ASN A 14 -5.80 -7.97 4.32
C ASN A 14 -4.85 -9.02 4.90
N LYS A 15 -3.52 -8.81 4.97
CA LYS A 15 -2.61 -9.70 5.71
C LYS A 15 -3.07 -9.98 7.15
N ARG A 16 -3.76 -9.04 7.80
CA ARG A 16 -4.28 -9.21 9.17
C ARG A 16 -5.40 -10.25 9.26
N LYS A 17 -6.15 -10.47 8.17
CA LYS A 17 -7.24 -11.46 8.06
C LYS A 17 -6.75 -12.90 8.30
N ARG A 18 -5.47 -13.18 8.02
CA ARG A 18 -4.86 -14.49 8.29
C ARG A 18 -4.98 -14.96 9.75
N TYR A 19 -4.97 -14.03 10.70
CA TYR A 19 -5.09 -14.35 12.13
C TYR A 19 -6.53 -14.66 12.56
N LYS A 20 -7.49 -14.38 11.68
CA LYS A 20 -8.92 -14.69 11.84
C LYS A 20 -9.39 -15.85 10.93
N GLN A 21 -8.46 -16.54 10.27
CA GLN A 21 -8.76 -17.59 9.27
C GLN A 21 -9.60 -17.08 8.07
N GLU A 22 -9.52 -15.79 7.76
CA GLU A 22 -10.15 -15.15 6.61
C GLU A 22 -9.17 -15.02 5.42
N ASP A 23 -9.67 -14.79 4.19
CA ASP A 23 -8.84 -14.70 2.97
C ASP A 23 -7.92 -13.44 3.01
N PRO A 24 -6.58 -13.61 3.03
CA PRO A 24 -5.65 -12.48 3.10
C PRO A 24 -5.37 -11.83 1.74
N LYS A 25 -5.99 -12.30 0.65
CA LYS A 25 -5.79 -11.76 -0.70
C LYS A 25 -6.12 -10.28 -0.80
N CYS A 26 -5.45 -9.62 -1.73
CA CYS A 26 -5.80 -8.27 -2.13
C CYS A 26 -7.13 -8.29 -2.89
N GLU A 27 -8.17 -7.71 -2.31
CA GLU A 27 -9.51 -7.64 -2.92
C GLU A 27 -9.55 -6.78 -4.19
N LEU A 28 -8.53 -5.92 -4.41
CA LEU A 28 -8.45 -5.13 -5.63
C LEU A 28 -7.89 -5.94 -6.80
N CYS A 29 -6.76 -6.61 -6.59
CA CYS A 29 -5.99 -7.22 -7.69
C CYS A 29 -5.94 -8.76 -7.67
N GLY A 30 -6.49 -9.39 -6.64
CA GLY A 30 -6.50 -10.84 -6.44
C GLY A 30 -5.18 -11.45 -5.96
N TYR A 31 -4.15 -10.65 -5.67
CA TYR A 31 -2.84 -11.16 -5.24
C TYR A 31 -2.93 -11.89 -3.88
N LYS A 32 -2.12 -12.95 -3.72
CA LYS A 32 -2.18 -13.93 -2.61
C LYS A 32 -2.24 -13.35 -1.19
N GLU A 33 -1.50 -12.28 -0.91
CA GLU A 33 -1.45 -11.64 0.42
C GLU A 33 -1.31 -10.13 0.22
N GLU A 34 -2.25 -9.35 0.75
CA GLU A 34 -2.12 -7.90 0.79
C GLU A 34 -1.33 -7.46 2.02
N ASN A 35 -0.01 -7.31 1.85
CA ASN A 35 0.89 -6.78 2.87
C ASN A 35 1.38 -5.37 2.51
N LEU A 36 2.21 -4.77 3.37
CA LEU A 36 2.68 -3.40 3.18
C LEU A 36 3.47 -3.24 1.87
N ILE A 37 4.33 -4.21 1.52
CA ILE A 37 5.10 -4.21 0.27
C ILE A 37 4.15 -4.28 -0.93
N HIS A 38 3.17 -5.17 -0.87
CA HIS A 38 2.16 -5.29 -1.90
C HIS A 38 1.42 -3.97 -2.11
N PHE A 39 0.94 -3.36 -1.02
CA PHE A 39 0.25 -2.08 -1.07
C PHE A 39 1.14 -0.99 -1.68
N LEU A 40 2.37 -0.83 -1.18
CA LEU A 40 3.28 0.25 -1.60
C LEU A 40 3.80 0.09 -3.02
N ILE A 41 4.16 -1.14 -3.43
CA ILE A 41 5.05 -1.38 -4.59
C ILE A 41 4.44 -2.32 -5.63
N GLU A 42 3.64 -3.33 -5.24
CA GLU A 42 3.30 -4.43 -6.17
C GLU A 42 1.84 -4.44 -6.67
N CYS A 43 0.90 -3.84 -5.94
CA CYS A 43 -0.50 -3.83 -6.31
C CYS A 43 -0.70 -3.09 -7.64
N LYS A 44 -1.05 -3.82 -8.71
CA LYS A 44 -1.28 -3.28 -10.05
C LYS A 44 -2.41 -2.24 -10.09
N GLU A 45 -3.47 -2.45 -9.30
CA GLU A 45 -4.61 -1.52 -9.25
C GLU A 45 -4.27 -0.18 -8.57
N LEU A 46 -3.15 -0.11 -7.84
CA LEU A 46 -2.68 1.12 -7.20
C LEU A 46 -1.56 1.80 -7.99
N GLU A 47 -1.13 1.26 -9.13
CA GLU A 47 0.00 1.78 -9.90
C GLU A 47 -0.17 3.26 -10.28
N GLU A 48 -1.35 3.63 -10.78
CA GLU A 48 -1.66 5.02 -11.16
C GLU A 48 -1.80 5.97 -9.96
N SER A 49 -1.94 5.42 -8.74
CA SER A 49 -1.93 6.23 -7.50
C SER A 49 -0.53 6.44 -6.93
N ARG A 50 0.51 5.77 -7.46
CA ARG A 50 1.90 5.93 -7.01
C ARG A 50 2.54 7.14 -7.66
N ASN A 51 3.41 7.81 -6.91
CA ASN A 51 4.32 8.78 -7.48
C ASN A 51 5.49 8.04 -8.16
N LYS A 52 5.43 7.91 -9.49
CA LYS A 52 6.41 7.15 -10.30
C LYS A 52 7.85 7.65 -10.11
N GLU A 53 8.05 8.95 -9.96
CA GLU A 53 9.37 9.54 -9.71
C GLU A 53 9.92 9.14 -8.33
N LEU A 54 9.08 9.20 -7.29
CA LEU A 54 9.46 8.79 -5.94
C LEU A 54 9.81 7.30 -5.88
N ILE A 55 8.98 6.46 -6.51
CA ILE A 55 9.23 5.02 -6.64
C ILE A 55 10.54 4.75 -7.37
N LYS A 56 10.86 5.52 -8.42
CA LYS A 56 12.12 5.38 -9.17
C LYS A 56 13.34 5.79 -8.32
N LYS A 57 13.23 6.84 -7.51
CA LYS A 57 14.30 7.27 -6.57
C LYS A 57 14.59 6.22 -5.50
N CYS A 58 13.54 5.61 -4.95
CA CYS A 58 13.65 4.57 -3.93
C CYS A 58 13.97 3.17 -4.48
N LYS A 59 14.13 3.03 -5.81
CA LYS A 59 14.26 1.73 -6.48
C LYS A 59 15.43 0.93 -5.89
N ASP A 60 15.13 -0.32 -5.58
CA ASP A 60 16.08 -1.29 -5.03
C ASP A 60 15.70 -2.68 -5.54
N GLU A 61 16.67 -3.57 -5.69
CA GLU A 61 16.41 -4.97 -6.07
C GLU A 61 15.66 -5.69 -4.93
N ASN A 62 15.91 -5.28 -3.69
CA ASN A 62 15.20 -5.76 -2.52
C ASN A 62 13.99 -4.87 -2.22
N LYS A 63 12.79 -5.43 -2.39
CA LYS A 63 11.52 -4.73 -2.15
C LYS A 63 11.31 -4.29 -0.70
N GLU A 64 11.91 -4.98 0.27
CA GLU A 64 11.88 -4.57 1.68
C GLU A 64 12.71 -3.31 1.90
N LEU A 65 13.91 -3.25 1.30
CA LEU A 65 14.75 -2.06 1.32
C LEU A 65 14.06 -0.89 0.61
N MET A 66 13.46 -1.15 -0.55
CA MET A 66 12.66 -0.16 -1.27
C MET A 66 11.51 0.39 -0.42
N ALA A 67 10.73 -0.47 0.24
CA ALA A 67 9.67 -0.05 1.15
C ALA A 67 10.23 0.75 2.34
N GLY A 68 11.40 0.35 2.86
CA GLY A 68 12.13 1.07 3.90
C GLY A 68 12.51 2.48 3.47
N LYS A 69 13.10 2.63 2.28
CA LYS A 69 13.45 3.93 1.68
C LYS A 69 12.22 4.84 1.57
N ILE A 70 11.16 4.34 0.93
CA ILE A 70 9.88 5.08 0.75
C ILE A 70 9.31 5.54 2.10
N LEU A 71 9.42 4.72 3.15
CA LEU A 71 8.79 5.04 4.42
C LEU A 71 9.66 5.89 5.32
N PHE A 72 10.98 5.70 5.34
CA PHE A 72 11.85 6.23 6.39
C PHE A 72 12.91 7.22 5.91
N GLU A 73 13.13 7.37 4.60
CA GLU A 73 13.92 8.50 4.10
C GLU A 73 13.23 9.81 4.45
N LYS A 74 14.04 10.80 4.83
CA LYS A 74 13.56 12.10 5.32
C LYS A 74 13.27 13.06 4.20
N ASP A 75 13.85 12.81 3.03
CA ASP A 75 13.60 13.56 1.84
C ASP A 75 12.20 13.19 1.34
N GLU A 76 11.44 14.18 0.89
CA GLU A 76 10.11 13.99 0.28
C GLU A 76 8.99 13.48 1.21
N ILE A 77 9.07 13.73 2.52
CA ILE A 77 8.04 13.29 3.50
C ILE A 77 6.62 13.73 3.10
N GLU A 78 6.44 14.94 2.57
CA GLU A 78 5.11 15.44 2.19
C GLU A 78 4.58 14.77 0.93
N GLU A 79 5.44 14.49 -0.05
CA GLU A 79 5.14 13.74 -1.26
C GLU A 79 4.76 12.30 -0.92
N ILE A 80 5.49 11.66 0.01
CA ILE A 80 5.17 10.32 0.52
C ILE A 80 3.80 10.34 1.20
N LYS A 81 3.53 11.31 2.09
CA LYS A 81 2.21 11.46 2.75
C LYS A 81 1.10 11.62 1.71
N CYS A 82 1.31 12.45 0.69
CA CYS A 82 0.36 12.69 -0.38
C CYS A 82 0.09 11.41 -1.19
N MET A 83 1.15 10.70 -1.59
CA MET A 83 1.07 9.42 -2.31
C MET A 83 0.29 8.38 -1.50
N LEU A 84 0.69 8.14 -0.24
CA LEU A 84 0.00 7.20 0.64
C LEU A 84 -1.47 7.57 0.84
N GLY A 85 -1.77 8.86 1.00
CA GLY A 85 -3.14 9.35 1.12
C GLY A 85 -3.98 9.13 -0.14
N LYS A 86 -3.40 9.28 -1.34
CA LYS A 86 -4.06 8.97 -2.61
C LYS A 86 -4.33 7.48 -2.75
N MET A 87 -3.31 6.65 -2.57
CA MET A 87 -3.42 5.18 -2.64
C MET A 87 -4.46 4.64 -1.66
N TRP A 88 -4.45 5.13 -0.41
CA TRP A 88 -5.38 4.68 0.63
C TRP A 88 -6.83 5.06 0.33
N ARG A 89 -7.08 6.29 -0.12
CA ARG A 89 -8.43 6.74 -0.50
C ARG A 89 -8.95 5.98 -1.71
N TYR A 90 -8.10 5.77 -2.72
CA TYR A 90 -8.44 4.97 -3.89
C TYR A 90 -8.83 3.54 -3.48
N ARG A 91 -8.00 2.90 -2.64
CA ARG A 91 -8.26 1.57 -2.09
C ARG A 91 -9.64 1.50 -1.42
N LYS A 92 -9.91 2.42 -0.48
CA LYS A 92 -11.19 2.45 0.25
C LYS A 92 -12.39 2.56 -0.69
N ARG A 93 -12.35 3.50 -1.62
CA ARG A 93 -13.42 3.70 -2.61
C ARG A 93 -13.67 2.43 -3.43
N LYS A 94 -12.61 1.76 -3.89
CA LYS A 94 -12.73 0.51 -4.66
C LYS A 94 -13.34 -0.63 -3.85
N LEU A 95 -12.96 -0.78 -2.59
CA LEU A 95 -13.57 -1.78 -1.71
C LEU A 95 -15.05 -1.49 -1.44
N GLU A 96 -15.42 -0.22 -1.27
CA GLU A 96 -16.83 0.20 -1.15
C GLU A 96 -17.64 -0.07 -2.44
N GLU A 97 -17.02 0.07 -3.61
CA GLU A 97 -17.64 -0.31 -4.90
C GLU A 97 -17.85 -1.82 -4.99
N ILE A 98 -16.84 -2.63 -4.62
CA ILE A 98 -16.93 -4.10 -4.64
C ILE A 98 -18.01 -4.60 -3.68
N ASN A 99 -18.03 -4.09 -2.44
CA ASN A 99 -18.99 -4.52 -1.41
C ASN A 99 -20.44 -4.12 -1.72
N ARG A 100 -20.67 -3.12 -2.58
CA ARG A 100 -22.04 -2.76 -3.03
C ARG A 100 -22.54 -3.68 -4.15
N ASN A 101 -21.63 -4.37 -4.84
CA ASN A 101 -21.93 -5.23 -5.98
C ASN A 101 -21.90 -6.73 -5.62
N THR A 102 -21.64 -7.05 -4.34
CA THR A 102 -21.56 -8.43 -3.80
C THR A 102 -22.73 -8.64 -2.84
#